data_AF-A0A6T8NYP8-F1
#
_entry.id   AF-A0A6T8NYP8-F1
#
_cell.length_a   1.000
_cell.length_b   1.000
_cell.length_c   1.000
_cell.angle_alpha   90.00
_cell.angle_beta   90.00
_cell.angle_gamma   90.00
#
_symmetry.space_group_name_H-M   'P 1'
#
loop_
_entity.id
_entity.type
_entity.pdbx_description
1 polymer ?
#
loop_
_entity_poly.entity_id
_entity_poly.type
_entity_poly.pdbx_seq_one_letter_code
_entity_poly.pdbx_strand_id
1 'polypeptide(L)'
;MPCPGCGIAGMKDEACMHMVCTRCATSWCYLFGLSVKDCDKAPPNPGRPADDMYLHNRDWQSNERRCPMYLSQILDVDPNWMGDREFGDGDEGGLVDDQRCLGYFYRWRTIKLLQEARGRVGPEAFAGVWERFESVANAGFSLEDVRFTDTSRLINRDE
;
A
#
# COMPACT_ATOMS: atom_id res chain seq x y z
N MET A 1 3.32 -0.30 -7.21
CA MET A 1 4.70 -0.35 -6.66
C MET A 1 5.66 -0.88 -7.74
N PRO A 2 6.91 -0.41 -7.80
CA PRO A 2 7.88 -0.94 -8.77
C PRO A 2 8.38 -2.32 -8.33
N CYS A 3 8.58 -3.22 -9.30
CA CYS A 3 9.24 -4.49 -9.05
C CYS A 3 10.69 -4.25 -8.56
N PRO A 4 11.12 -4.87 -7.44
CA PRO A 4 12.48 -4.67 -6.93
C PRO A 4 13.57 -5.27 -7.83
N GLY A 5 13.23 -6.23 -8.71
CA GLY A 5 14.18 -6.86 -9.62
C GLY A 5 14.49 -6.05 -10.87
N CYS A 6 13.48 -5.44 -11.50
CA CYS A 6 13.65 -4.76 -12.80
C CYS A 6 13.04 -3.34 -12.88
N GLY A 7 12.45 -2.84 -11.79
CA GLY A 7 11.91 -1.49 -11.69
C GLY A 7 10.59 -1.23 -12.42
N ILE A 8 10.04 -2.20 -13.16
CA ILE A 8 8.75 -2.02 -13.82
C ILE A 8 7.64 -1.86 -12.78
N ALA A 9 6.81 -0.85 -12.94
CA ALA A 9 5.65 -0.62 -12.10
C ALA A 9 4.38 -1.03 -12.84
N GLY A 10 3.44 -1.61 -12.10
CA GLY A 10 2.10 -1.93 -12.58
C GLY A 10 1.09 -1.70 -11.47
N MET A 11 -0.18 -1.71 -11.85
CA MET A 11 -1.29 -1.80 -10.92
C MET A 11 -1.59 -3.27 -10.69
N LYS A 12 -1.67 -3.63 -9.41
CA LYS A 12 -2.19 -4.91 -8.95
C LYS A 12 -3.71 -4.94 -9.12
N ASP A 13 -4.21 -6.08 -9.59
CA ASP A 13 -5.60 -6.42 -9.90
C ASP A 13 -6.20 -7.43 -8.90
N GLU A 14 -5.40 -8.37 -8.41
CA GLU A 14 -5.83 -9.41 -7.46
C GLU A 14 -5.61 -9.02 -5.99
N ALA A 15 -6.35 -9.64 -5.06
CA ALA A 15 -6.29 -9.31 -3.63
C ALA A 15 -4.99 -9.72 -2.91
N CYS A 16 -4.34 -10.81 -3.31
CA CYS A 16 -3.17 -11.36 -2.58
C CYS A 16 -1.92 -10.49 -2.73
N MET A 17 -1.32 -9.96 -1.68
CA MET A 17 -0.18 -9.02 -1.72
C MET A 17 1.11 -9.56 -2.35
N HIS A 18 1.20 -10.86 -2.65
CA HIS A 18 2.35 -11.45 -3.32
C HIS A 18 2.22 -11.36 -4.84
N MET A 19 3.28 -10.87 -5.48
CA MET A 19 3.33 -10.66 -6.92
C MET A 19 4.51 -11.42 -7.53
N VAL A 20 4.35 -11.85 -8.78
CA VAL A 20 5.46 -12.34 -9.62
C VAL A 20 5.60 -11.42 -10.81
N CYS A 21 6.79 -10.86 -11.02
CA CYS A 21 7.04 -9.97 -12.16
C CYS A 21 7.03 -10.76 -13.47
N THR A 22 6.18 -10.37 -14.42
CA THR A 22 6.09 -11.00 -15.75
C THR A 22 7.33 -10.82 -16.61
N ARG A 23 8.17 -9.82 -16.31
CA ARG A 23 9.42 -9.52 -17.04
C ARG A 23 10.63 -10.27 -16.50
N CYS A 24 10.87 -10.21 -15.18
CA CYS A 24 12.09 -10.75 -14.57
C CYS A 24 11.83 -11.93 -13.61
N ALA A 25 10.60 -12.42 -13.54
CA ALA A 25 10.16 -13.52 -12.68
C ALA A 25 10.40 -13.33 -11.17
N THR A 26 10.76 -12.12 -10.73
CA THR A 26 10.96 -11.84 -9.30
C THR A 26 9.64 -11.94 -8.56
N SER A 27 9.59 -12.81 -7.55
CA SER A 27 8.54 -12.85 -6.54
C SER A 27 8.78 -11.77 -5.47
N TRP A 28 7.74 -11.04 -5.05
CA TRP A 28 7.90 -9.88 -4.15
C TRP A 28 6.57 -9.49 -3.43
N CYS A 29 6.64 -8.82 -2.26
CA CYS A 29 5.44 -8.33 -1.54
C CYS A 29 5.12 -6.93 -2.08
N TYR A 30 3.94 -6.79 -2.67
CA TYR A 30 3.47 -5.54 -3.27
C TYR A 30 3.34 -4.42 -2.23
N LEU A 31 2.98 -4.76 -0.99
CA LEU A 31 2.84 -3.80 0.11
C LEU A 31 4.17 -3.09 0.43
N PHE A 32 5.24 -3.86 0.60
CA PHE A 32 6.55 -3.33 0.99
C PHE A 32 7.48 -3.01 -0.17
N GLY A 33 7.25 -3.59 -1.35
CA GLY A 33 8.18 -3.45 -2.47
C GLY A 33 9.46 -4.27 -2.34
N LEU A 34 9.46 -5.31 -1.49
CA LEU A 34 10.63 -6.15 -1.20
C LEU A 34 10.53 -7.51 -1.91
N SER A 35 11.67 -8.01 -2.39
CA SER A 35 11.75 -9.35 -2.99
C SER A 35 11.60 -10.44 -1.93
N VAL A 36 11.24 -11.67 -2.32
CA VAL A 36 11.16 -12.82 -1.38
C VAL A 36 12.45 -13.00 -0.56
N LYS A 37 13.60 -12.64 -1.14
CA LYS A 37 14.91 -12.77 -0.49
C LYS A 37 15.15 -11.72 0.59
N ASP A 38 14.51 -10.55 0.46
CA ASP A 38 14.73 -9.39 1.32
C ASP A 38 13.60 -9.21 2.35
N CYS A 39 12.47 -9.91 2.18
CA CYS A 39 11.37 -9.90 3.14
C CYS A 39 11.74 -10.58 4.46
N ASP A 40 11.25 -10.03 5.57
CA ASP A 40 11.26 -10.73 6.86
C ASP A 40 10.33 -11.95 6.80
N LYS A 41 10.83 -13.14 7.15
CA LYS A 41 10.09 -14.41 7.00
C LYS A 41 10.16 -15.22 8.27
N ALA A 42 9.08 -15.94 8.58
CA ALA A 42 9.13 -16.98 9.60
C ALA A 42 10.04 -18.14 9.15
N PRO A 43 10.62 -18.92 10.09
CA PRO A 43 11.33 -20.14 9.75
C PRO A 43 10.45 -21.12 8.96
N PRO A 44 11.00 -21.84 7.97
CA PRO A 44 10.25 -22.86 7.24
C PRO A 44 9.88 -24.02 8.17
N ASN A 45 8.77 -24.70 7.86
CA ASN A 45 8.45 -25.95 8.54
C ASN A 45 9.53 -27.01 8.23
N PRO A 46 9.77 -27.98 9.13
CA PRO A 46 10.75 -29.04 8.89
C PRO A 46 10.54 -29.72 7.53
N GLY A 47 11.60 -29.77 6.71
CA GLY A 47 11.56 -30.37 5.36
C GLY A 47 10.98 -29.49 4.25
N ARG A 48 10.67 -28.20 4.52
CA ARG A 48 10.20 -27.24 3.51
C ARG A 48 11.30 -26.23 3.11
N PRO A 49 11.26 -25.68 1.88
CA PRO A 49 12.22 -24.67 1.43
C PRO A 49 12.08 -23.35 2.21
N ALA A 50 13.19 -22.65 2.41
CA ALA A 50 13.25 -21.36 3.11
C ALA A 50 12.82 -20.14 2.25
N ASP A 51 12.75 -20.31 0.92
CA ASP A 51 12.48 -19.21 -0.02
C ASP A 51 11.00 -19.09 -0.40
N ASP A 52 10.12 -19.36 0.57
CA ASP A 52 8.68 -19.29 0.38
C ASP A 52 8.16 -17.91 0.84
N MET A 53 7.52 -17.20 -0.10
CA MET A 53 6.93 -15.90 0.18
C MET A 53 5.80 -15.97 1.22
N TYR A 54 5.08 -17.08 1.32
CA TYR A 54 3.99 -17.21 2.28
C TYR A 54 4.49 -17.21 3.74
N LEU A 55 5.77 -17.48 3.99
CA LEU A 55 6.38 -17.34 5.31
C LEU A 55 6.44 -15.88 5.77
N HIS A 56 6.32 -14.92 4.85
CA HIS A 56 6.26 -13.49 5.16
C HIS A 56 4.94 -13.07 5.81
N ASN A 57 3.83 -13.78 5.58
CA ASN A 57 2.55 -13.43 6.21
C ASN A 57 2.34 -14.10 7.58
N ARG A 58 3.20 -15.04 7.99
CA ARG A 58 3.02 -15.71 9.28
C ARG A 58 3.26 -14.71 10.41
N ASP A 59 2.34 -14.61 11.36
CA ASP A 59 2.42 -13.68 12.51
C ASP A 59 2.58 -12.21 12.09
N TRP A 60 2.02 -11.82 10.93
CA TRP A 60 2.14 -10.45 10.42
C TRP A 60 1.45 -9.41 11.32
N GLN A 61 0.48 -9.85 12.12
CA GLN A 61 -0.25 -9.03 13.07
C GLN A 61 0.68 -8.41 14.12
N SER A 62 1.64 -9.20 14.61
CA SER A 62 2.56 -8.81 15.70
C SER A 62 3.94 -8.37 15.21
N ASN A 63 4.20 -8.40 13.90
CA ASN A 63 5.50 -8.03 13.33
C ASN A 63 5.32 -6.99 12.21
N GLU A 64 5.73 -5.75 12.48
CA GLU A 64 5.63 -4.62 11.54
C GLU A 64 6.42 -4.81 10.23
N ARG A 65 7.37 -5.75 10.19
CA ARG A 65 8.16 -6.07 9.00
C ARG A 65 7.49 -7.11 8.10
N ARG A 66 6.29 -7.56 8.44
CA ARG A 66 5.52 -8.58 7.73
C ARG A 66 4.19 -8.02 7.20
N CYS A 67 3.80 -8.44 6.00
CA CYS A 67 2.59 -7.97 5.33
C CYS A 67 1.47 -9.00 5.51
N PRO A 68 0.20 -8.59 5.60
CA PRO A 68 -0.91 -9.54 5.47
C PRO A 68 -0.89 -10.20 4.09
N MET A 69 -1.58 -11.33 3.96
CA MET A 69 -1.78 -11.96 2.66
C MET A 69 -2.79 -11.16 1.82
N TYR A 70 -3.88 -10.71 2.45
CA TYR A 70 -4.92 -9.89 1.83
C TYR A 70 -5.02 -8.56 2.55
N LEU A 71 -5.34 -7.51 1.81
CA LEU A 71 -5.45 -6.19 2.42
C LEU A 71 -6.50 -6.21 3.53
N SER A 72 -7.70 -6.73 3.29
CA SER A 72 -8.79 -6.82 4.29
C SER A 72 -8.38 -7.33 5.69
N GLN A 73 -7.36 -8.19 5.79
CA GLN A 73 -6.85 -8.70 7.07
C GLN A 73 -6.28 -7.61 7.98
N ILE A 74 -5.90 -6.43 7.47
CA ILE A 74 -5.44 -5.32 8.32
C ILE A 74 -6.53 -4.86 9.28
N LEU A 75 -7.82 -5.03 8.95
CA LEU A 75 -8.91 -4.76 9.89
C LEU A 75 -8.85 -5.60 11.17
N ASP A 76 -8.13 -6.73 11.15
CA ASP A 76 -7.94 -7.58 12.34
C ASP A 76 -7.04 -6.92 13.41
N VAL A 77 -6.24 -5.92 13.03
CA VAL A 77 -5.30 -5.21 13.93
C VAL A 77 -5.46 -3.69 13.93
N ASP A 78 -6.10 -3.15 12.90
CA ASP A 78 -6.38 -1.73 12.74
C ASP A 78 -7.86 -1.57 12.31
N PRO A 79 -8.80 -1.56 13.28
CA PRO A 79 -10.23 -1.42 12.98
C PRO A 79 -10.55 -0.11 12.24
N ASN A 80 -9.69 0.90 12.38
CA ASN A 80 -9.83 2.23 11.78
C ASN A 80 -8.98 2.42 10.53
N TRP A 81 -8.45 1.34 9.94
CA TRP A 81 -7.50 1.44 8.83
C TRP A 81 -8.02 2.30 7.68
N MET A 82 -9.27 2.10 7.25
CA MET A 82 -9.86 2.90 6.17
C MET A 82 -10.40 4.26 6.64
N GLY A 83 -10.23 4.60 7.92
CA GLY A 83 -10.71 5.81 8.58
C GLY A 83 -12.23 5.87 8.79
N ASP A 84 -12.69 6.95 9.43
CA ASP A 84 -14.12 7.24 9.65
C ASP A 84 -14.86 7.63 8.35
N ARG A 85 -14.12 7.91 7.28
CA ARG A 85 -14.64 8.47 6.02
C ARG A 85 -14.53 7.45 4.89
N GLU A 86 -15.70 6.89 4.58
CA GLU A 86 -16.23 6.81 3.22
C GLU A 86 -15.43 6.06 2.14
N PHE A 87 -16.12 5.06 1.59
CA PHE A 87 -16.51 5.13 0.18
C PHE A 87 -18.00 5.49 0.09
N GLY A 88 -18.32 6.78 0.20
CA GLY A 88 -19.59 7.39 -0.21
C GLY A 88 -20.85 7.02 0.56
N ASP A 89 -21.46 8.04 1.16
CA ASP A 89 -22.89 8.11 1.51
C ASP A 89 -23.79 7.60 0.38
N GLY A 90 -24.20 6.32 0.43
CA GLY A 90 -25.14 5.77 -0.55
C GLY A 90 -25.24 4.25 -0.61
N ASP A 91 -24.23 3.53 -0.12
CA ASP A 91 -24.27 2.07 -0.02
C ASP A 91 -24.46 1.66 1.45
N GLU A 92 -25.73 1.55 1.83
CA GLU A 92 -26.18 1.08 3.15
C GLU A 92 -25.43 -0.21 3.55
N GLY A 93 -24.41 -0.08 4.40
CA GLY A 93 -23.77 -1.24 5.04
C GLY A 93 -22.90 -2.11 4.13
N GLY A 94 -22.34 -1.56 3.05
CA GLY A 94 -21.43 -2.29 2.16
C GLY A 94 -20.22 -2.86 2.94
N LEU A 95 -20.14 -4.19 3.04
CA LEU A 95 -19.04 -4.92 3.68
C LEU A 95 -17.68 -4.43 3.16
N VAL A 96 -16.69 -4.37 4.04
CA VAL A 96 -15.31 -4.12 3.61
C VAL A 96 -14.82 -5.34 2.83
N ASP A 97 -14.49 -5.14 1.56
CA ASP A 97 -13.90 -6.16 0.69
C ASP A 97 -12.47 -5.78 0.28
N ASP A 98 -11.75 -6.74 -0.29
CA ASP A 98 -10.36 -6.52 -0.72
C ASP A 98 -10.23 -5.46 -1.81
N GLN A 99 -11.26 -5.24 -2.64
CA GLN A 99 -11.24 -4.24 -3.70
C GLN A 99 -11.28 -2.83 -3.12
N ARG A 100 -12.13 -2.60 -2.11
CA ARG A 100 -12.19 -1.35 -1.34
C ARG A 100 -10.88 -1.12 -0.60
N CYS A 101 -10.34 -2.13 0.09
CA CYS A 101 -9.05 -1.99 0.75
C CYS A 101 -7.91 -1.68 -0.24
N LEU A 102 -7.93 -2.29 -1.43
CA LEU A 102 -6.97 -2.01 -2.49
C LEU A 102 -7.08 -0.57 -3.02
N GLY A 103 -8.32 -0.09 -3.22
CA GLY A 103 -8.58 1.31 -3.57
C GLY A 103 -8.05 2.28 -2.52
N TYR A 104 -8.30 2.00 -1.24
CA TYR A 104 -7.77 2.79 -0.13
C TYR A 104 -6.23 2.77 -0.12
N PHE A 105 -5.62 1.59 -0.24
CA PHE A 105 -4.16 1.45 -0.28
C PHE A 105 -3.54 2.29 -1.40
N TYR A 106 -4.14 2.29 -2.59
CA TYR A 106 -3.68 3.12 -3.70
C TYR A 106 -3.84 4.61 -3.44
N ARG A 107 -4.96 5.02 -2.85
CA ARG A 107 -5.17 6.41 -2.44
C ARG A 107 -4.08 6.85 -1.46
N TRP A 108 -3.89 6.10 -0.38
CA TRP A 108 -2.86 6.37 0.63
C TRP A 108 -1.47 6.44 0.01
N ARG A 109 -1.11 5.47 -0.84
CA ARG A 109 0.22 5.42 -1.46
C ARG A 109 0.46 6.58 -2.41
N THR A 110 -0.55 6.97 -3.18
CA THR A 110 -0.46 8.11 -4.11
C THR A 110 -0.26 9.40 -3.33
N ILE A 111 -1.04 9.63 -2.26
CA ILE A 111 -0.88 10.80 -1.40
C ILE A 111 0.52 10.83 -0.79
N LYS A 112 1.04 9.70 -0.28
CA LYS A 112 2.41 9.61 0.24
C LYS A 112 3.46 10.03 -0.79
N LEU A 113 3.35 9.53 -2.02
CA LEU A 113 4.28 9.90 -3.09
C LEU A 113 4.18 11.39 -3.47
N LEU A 114 2.98 11.96 -3.47
CA LEU A 114 2.77 13.40 -3.68
C LEU A 114 3.38 14.23 -2.54
N GLN A 115 3.24 13.79 -1.29
CA GLN A 115 3.89 14.41 -0.13
C GLN A 115 5.41 14.35 -0.22
N GLU A 116 5.98 13.21 -0.62
CA GLU A 116 7.42 13.07 -0.86
C GLU A 116 7.90 13.99 -1.98
N ALA A 117 7.16 14.07 -3.10
CA ALA A 117 7.47 14.97 -4.21
C ALA A 117 7.44 16.44 -3.76
N ARG A 118 6.39 16.84 -3.02
CA ARG A 118 6.27 18.16 -2.40
C ARG A 118 7.45 18.47 -1.48
N GLY A 119 7.89 17.50 -0.68
CA GLY A 119 9.07 17.65 0.20
C GLY A 119 10.36 17.89 -0.58
N ARG A 120 10.54 17.26 -1.76
CA ARG A 120 11.72 17.41 -2.60
C ARG A 120 11.76 18.74 -3.36
N VAL A 121 10.63 19.19 -3.90
CA VAL A 121 10.57 20.41 -4.74
C VAL A 121 10.26 21.69 -3.96
N GLY A 122 9.75 21.56 -2.74
CA GLY A 122 9.31 22.67 -1.91
C GLY A 122 7.81 22.98 -2.07
N PRO A 123 7.16 23.46 -1.00
CA PRO A 123 5.71 23.60 -0.95
C PRO A 123 5.14 24.64 -1.92
N GLU A 124 5.85 25.75 -2.14
CA GLU A 124 5.42 26.82 -3.04
C GLU A 124 5.49 26.40 -4.51
N ALA A 125 6.61 25.78 -4.92
CA ALA A 125 6.77 25.26 -6.28
C ALA A 125 5.74 24.16 -6.58
N PHE A 126 5.48 23.27 -5.61
CA PHE A 126 4.46 22.25 -5.73
C PHE A 126 3.05 22.84 -5.92
N ALA A 127 2.66 23.81 -5.09
CA ALA A 127 1.38 24.50 -5.21
C ALA A 127 1.26 25.24 -6.56
N GLY A 128 2.32 25.92 -7.00
CA GLY A 128 2.34 26.60 -8.29
C GLY A 128 2.17 25.65 -9.49
N VAL A 129 2.70 24.43 -9.43
CA VAL A 129 2.42 23.39 -10.45
C VAL A 129 0.96 22.94 -10.37
N TRP A 130 0.46 22.70 -9.16
CA TRP A 130 -0.91 22.25 -8.94
C TRP A 130 -1.95 23.24 -9.49
N GLU A 131 -1.73 24.54 -9.30
CA GLU A 131 -2.61 25.61 -9.77
C GLU A 131 -2.52 25.85 -11.29
N ARG A 132 -1.34 25.68 -11.88
CA ARG A 132 -1.10 26.01 -13.30
C ARG A 132 -1.43 24.89 -14.26
N PHE A 133 -1.38 23.64 -13.80
CA PHE A 133 -1.58 22.47 -14.66
C PHE A 133 -2.87 21.74 -14.27
N GLU A 134 -3.94 21.97 -15.03
CA GLU A 134 -5.24 21.32 -14.81
C GLU A 134 -5.17 19.80 -14.77
N SER A 135 -4.25 19.19 -15.53
CA SER A 135 -4.05 17.73 -15.51
C SER A 135 -3.62 17.22 -14.13
N VAL A 136 -2.87 18.02 -13.37
CA VAL A 136 -2.47 17.71 -11.99
C VAL A 136 -3.63 17.98 -11.04
N ALA A 137 -4.33 19.11 -11.20
CA ALA A 137 -5.49 19.45 -10.38
C ALA A 137 -6.64 18.43 -10.51
N ASN A 138 -6.80 17.85 -11.71
CA ASN A 138 -7.83 16.87 -12.03
C ASN A 138 -7.38 15.40 -11.80
N ALA A 139 -6.27 15.17 -11.07
CA ALA A 139 -5.77 13.82 -10.78
C ALA A 139 -6.61 13.02 -9.76
N GLY A 140 -7.73 13.58 -9.27
CA GLY A 140 -8.61 12.93 -8.29
C GLY A 140 -8.18 13.11 -6.84
N PHE A 141 -7.29 14.06 -6.56
CA PHE A 141 -6.83 14.42 -5.21
C PHE A 141 -6.96 15.93 -5.03
N SER A 142 -7.33 16.37 -3.83
CA SER A 142 -7.24 17.79 -3.49
C SER A 142 -5.84 18.11 -2.93
N LEU A 143 -5.43 19.40 -2.99
CA LEU A 143 -4.20 19.82 -2.33
C LEU A 143 -4.29 19.65 -0.80
N GLU A 144 -5.49 19.74 -0.24
CA GLU A 144 -5.74 19.49 1.18
C GLU A 144 -5.52 18.03 1.55
N ASP A 145 -6.00 17.08 0.73
CA ASP A 145 -5.72 15.65 0.91
C ASP A 145 -4.21 15.41 0.99
N VAL A 146 -3.47 15.96 0.02
CA VAL A 146 -2.01 15.82 -0.03
C VAL A 146 -1.35 16.44 1.20
N ARG A 147 -1.90 17.51 1.77
CA ARG A 147 -1.28 18.19 2.92
C ARG A 147 -1.59 17.56 4.26
N PHE A 148 -2.80 17.06 4.44
CA PHE A 148 -3.34 16.75 5.76
C PHE A 148 -3.61 15.27 6.01
N THR A 149 -3.62 14.42 4.99
CA THR A 149 -3.67 12.97 5.20
C THR A 149 -2.37 12.49 5.86
N ASP A 150 -2.47 11.80 6.99
CA ASP A 150 -1.33 11.15 7.63
C ASP A 150 -0.88 9.94 6.79
N THR A 151 0.37 9.95 6.34
CA THR A 151 0.99 8.82 5.62
C THR A 151 2.26 8.31 6.32
N SER A 152 2.45 8.70 7.58
CA SER A 152 3.57 8.26 8.42
C SER A 152 3.50 6.74 8.66
N ARG A 153 2.29 6.21 8.85
CA ARG A 153 1.99 4.79 9.03
C ARG A 153 0.81 4.38 8.15
N LEU A 154 0.88 3.16 7.61
CA LEU A 154 -0.21 2.57 6.83
C LEU A 154 -1.15 1.73 7.70
N ILE A 155 -0.59 1.08 8.72
CA ILE A 155 -1.28 0.16 9.63
C ILE A 155 -0.97 0.62 11.04
N ASN A 156 -2.00 0.92 11.83
CA ASN A 156 -1.89 1.15 13.25
C ASN A 156 -2.07 -0.18 14.00
N ARG A 157 -1.11 -0.55 14.86
CA ARG A 157 -1.15 -1.79 15.65
C ARG A 157 -1.11 -1.51 17.16
N ASP A 158 -1.20 -0.25 17.55
CA ASP A 158 -0.92 0.20 18.93
C ASP A 158 -2.16 0.08 19.87
N GLU A 159 -3.03 -0.93 19.67
CA GLU A 159 -4.21 -1.21 20.54
C GLU A 159 -3.94 -2.24 21.64
#